data_AF-A0A6J1MNE3-F1
#
_entry.id   AF-A0A6J1MNE3-F1
#
_cell.length_a   1.000
_cell.length_b   1.000
_cell.length_c   1.000
_cell.angle_alpha   90.00
_cell.angle_beta   90.00
_cell.angle_gamma   90.00
#
_symmetry.space_group_name_H-M   'P 1'
#
loop_
_entity.id
_entity.type
_entity.pdbx_description
1 polymer ?
#
loop_
_entity_poly.entity_id
_entity_poly.type
_entity_poly.pdbx_seq_one_letter_code
_entity_poly.pdbx_strand_id
1 'polypeptide(L)'
;MFLVPRKEGVTTRARDTQLQEDQVSDVGEIAQDKWNKELPLMQQDTRKEGEIQNEKVNQFYHVENMFTFDNIGFTHTVDCYKYLSCADCDAGPVGYYDMNSKHSYVALSRIEHA
;
A
#
# COMPACT_ATOMS: atom_id res chain seq x y z
N MET A 1 12.58 -12.43 -2.45
CA MET A 1 11.94 -12.44 -1.10
C MET A 1 12.13 -11.06 -0.54
N PHE A 2 11.05 -10.31 -0.28
CA PHE A 2 11.16 -8.95 0.25
C PHE A 2 11.50 -9.00 1.73
N LEU A 3 12.74 -8.70 2.08
CA LEU A 3 13.13 -8.48 3.46
C LEU A 3 12.84 -7.01 3.80
N VAL A 4 11.68 -6.73 4.39
CA VAL A 4 11.47 -5.43 5.04
C VAL A 4 12.24 -5.47 6.35
N PRO A 5 13.23 -4.57 6.57
CA PRO A 5 13.97 -4.58 7.82
C PRO A 5 13.02 -4.36 8.99
N ARG A 6 12.94 -5.34 9.92
CA ARG A 6 12.46 -5.12 11.29
C ARG A 6 13.41 -4.12 11.94
N LYS A 7 13.11 -2.82 11.84
CA LYS A 7 13.70 -1.83 12.73
C LYS A 7 12.60 -1.13 13.49
N GLU A 8 12.70 -1.29 14.80
CA GLU A 8 11.88 -0.63 15.82
C GLU A 8 11.64 0.82 15.42
N GLY A 9 10.37 1.19 15.24
CA GLY A 9 9.99 2.53 14.74
C GLY A 9 8.94 2.52 13.62
N VAL A 10 8.59 1.36 13.05
CA VAL A 10 7.41 1.26 12.19
C VAL A 10 6.17 1.52 13.04
N THR A 11 5.66 2.74 12.96
CA THR A 11 4.37 3.05 13.58
C THR A 11 3.30 2.35 12.74
N THR A 12 2.85 1.17 13.17
CA THR A 12 1.49 0.70 12.87
C THR A 12 0.57 1.75 13.47
N ARG A 13 0.32 2.83 12.72
CA ARG A 13 -0.33 4.02 13.26
C ARG A 13 -1.83 3.83 13.29
N ALA A 14 -2.28 2.80 14.00
CA ALA A 14 -3.48 2.88 14.80
C ALA A 14 -3.15 3.86 15.93
N ARG A 15 -3.33 5.16 15.70
CA ARG A 15 -3.26 6.11 16.82
C ARG A 15 -4.50 5.87 17.67
N ASP A 16 -4.27 5.21 18.80
CA ASP A 16 -5.12 5.35 19.96
C ASP A 16 -5.40 6.84 20.22
N THR A 17 -6.67 7.10 20.51
CA THR A 17 -7.31 8.39 20.73
C THR A 17 -6.56 9.26 21.73
N GLN A 18 -6.28 10.52 21.36
CA GLN A 18 -6.56 11.64 22.27
C GLN A 18 -6.80 12.94 21.50
N LEU A 19 -7.96 13.52 21.81
CA LEU A 19 -8.58 14.69 21.21
C LEU A 19 -7.75 15.97 21.43
N GLN A 20 -7.72 16.82 20.41
CA GLN A 20 -7.93 18.25 20.62
C GLN A 20 -8.91 18.72 19.56
N GLU A 21 -10.12 18.97 20.03
CA GLU A 21 -11.21 19.60 19.30
C GLU A 21 -10.80 21.03 18.94
N ASP A 22 -10.89 21.38 17.65
CA ASP A 22 -11.27 22.73 17.26
C ASP A 22 -11.93 22.74 15.87
N GLN A 23 -13.23 23.03 15.92
CA GLN A 23 -14.13 23.60 14.91
C GLN A 23 -14.52 22.76 13.67
N VAL A 24 -15.81 22.37 13.71
CA VAL A 24 -16.58 21.53 12.79
C VAL A 24 -17.17 22.36 11.64
N SER A 25 -17.06 21.89 10.39
CA SER A 25 -18.07 22.13 9.35
C SER A 25 -17.91 21.12 8.20
N ASP A 26 -18.52 19.95 8.35
CA ASP A 26 -19.42 19.29 7.39
C ASP A 26 -19.52 17.81 7.71
N VAL A 27 -20.76 17.32 7.80
CA VAL A 27 -21.08 15.93 8.14
C VAL A 27 -20.75 15.06 6.94
N GLY A 28 -19.51 14.58 6.87
CA GLY A 28 -19.08 13.54 5.95
C GLY A 28 -18.50 12.38 6.75
N GLU A 29 -19.28 11.31 6.87
CA GLU A 29 -18.89 9.93 7.23
C GLU A 29 -17.40 9.75 7.57
N ILE A 30 -17.07 9.51 8.85
CA ILE A 30 -15.70 9.21 9.27
C ILE A 30 -15.28 7.91 8.56
N ALA A 31 -14.58 8.05 7.43
CA ALA A 31 -14.35 6.98 6.47
C ALA A 31 -13.52 5.85 7.09
N GLN A 32 -14.19 4.76 7.45
CA GLN A 32 -13.54 3.46 7.69
C GLN A 32 -12.75 3.01 6.44
N ASP A 33 -13.08 3.56 5.27
CA ASP A 33 -12.39 3.39 3.98
C ASP A 33 -11.03 4.09 3.87
N LYS A 34 -10.61 4.88 4.86
CA LYS A 34 -9.33 5.62 4.80
C LYS A 34 -8.09 4.73 4.63
N TRP A 35 -8.21 3.42 4.87
CA TRP A 35 -7.12 2.44 4.73
C TRP A 35 -7.45 1.27 3.80
N ASN A 36 -8.65 1.23 3.21
CA ASN A 36 -9.02 0.19 2.25
C ASN A 36 -8.56 0.61 0.85
N LYS A 37 -7.72 -0.20 0.22
CA LYS A 37 -7.27 0.00 -1.16
C LYS A 37 -7.59 -1.23 -1.99
N GLU A 38 -8.22 -1.01 -3.14
CA GLU A 38 -8.32 -2.06 -4.16
C GLU A 38 -6.99 -2.15 -4.91
N LEU A 39 -6.40 -3.35 -4.88
CA LEU A 39 -5.18 -3.67 -5.61
C LEU A 39 -5.42 -4.86 -6.52
N PRO A 40 -4.82 -4.87 -7.73
CA PRO A 40 -4.83 -6.06 -8.57
C PRO A 40 -4.32 -7.28 -7.81
N LEU A 41 -4.94 -8.44 -8.02
CA LEU A 41 -4.42 -9.70 -7.51
C LEU A 41 -3.00 -9.91 -8.03
N MET A 42 -2.11 -10.42 -7.17
CA MET A 42 -0.74 -10.79 -7.58
C MET A 42 -0.72 -11.86 -8.68
N GLN A 43 -1.79 -12.67 -8.75
CA GLN A 43 -1.98 -13.67 -9.78
C GLN A 43 -3.37 -13.49 -10.38
N GLN A 44 -3.43 -13.25 -11.68
CA GLN A 44 -4.67 -13.13 -12.42
C GLN A 44 -5.14 -14.52 -12.87
N ASP A 45 -6.45 -14.78 -12.78
CA ASP A 45 -7.05 -15.98 -13.38
C ASP A 45 -7.10 -15.82 -14.91
N THR A 46 -6.28 -16.60 -15.61
CA THR A 46 -6.16 -16.57 -17.07
C THR A 46 -7.45 -16.93 -17.81
N ARG A 47 -8.43 -17.53 -17.13
CA ARG A 47 -9.74 -17.88 -17.72
C ARG A 47 -10.67 -16.67 -17.81
N LYS A 48 -10.37 -15.58 -17.08
CA LYS A 48 -11.15 -14.34 -17.06
C LYS A 48 -10.44 -13.26 -17.88
N GLU A 49 -10.26 -13.52 -19.18
CA GLU A 49 -9.63 -12.57 -20.08
C GLU A 49 -10.41 -11.25 -20.16
N GLY A 50 -9.69 -10.13 -20.12
CA GLY A 50 -10.24 -8.78 -20.27
C GLY A 50 -10.61 -8.06 -18.97
N GLU A 51 -10.70 -8.76 -17.83
CA GLU A 51 -10.99 -8.15 -16.53
C GLU A 51 -9.83 -8.31 -15.55
N ILE A 52 -9.29 -7.19 -15.09
CA ILE A 52 -8.31 -7.19 -14.00
C ILE A 52 -9.03 -7.49 -12.69
N GLN A 53 -8.68 -8.60 -12.08
CA GLN A 53 -9.19 -9.02 -10.79
C GLN A 53 -8.45 -8.26 -9.69
N ASN A 54 -9.22 -7.70 -8.76
CA ASN A 54 -8.73 -6.92 -7.64
C ASN A 54 -9.14 -7.56 -6.31
N GLU A 55 -8.41 -7.25 -5.25
CA GLU A 55 -8.80 -7.51 -3.87
C GLU A 55 -8.70 -6.25 -3.02
N LYS A 56 -9.50 -6.20 -1.95
CA LYS A 56 -9.41 -5.15 -0.95
C LYS A 56 -8.31 -5.49 0.04
N VAL A 57 -7.34 -4.60 0.16
CA VAL A 57 -6.25 -4.68 1.13
C VAL A 57 -6.38 -3.51 2.10
N ASN A 58 -6.25 -3.79 3.40
CA ASN A 58 -6.51 -2.82 4.47
C ASN A 58 -5.33 -2.61 5.44
N GLN A 59 -4.21 -3.28 5.20
CA GLN A 59 -3.03 -3.23 6.07
C GLN A 59 -1.77 -2.99 5.25
N PHE A 60 -1.06 -1.91 5.58
CA PHE A 60 0.10 -1.46 4.84
C PHE A 60 1.26 -1.03 5.75
N TYR A 61 2.49 -1.33 5.33
CA TYR A 61 3.66 -0.57 5.75
C TYR A 61 3.73 0.73 4.94
N HIS A 62 3.70 1.85 5.66
CA HIS A 62 3.92 3.17 5.08
C HIS A 62 5.41 3.50 5.09
N VAL A 63 5.93 3.88 3.92
CA VAL A 63 7.34 4.23 3.70
C VAL A 63 7.38 5.60 3.03
N GLU A 64 7.92 6.60 3.71
CA GLU A 64 7.92 7.99 3.25
C GLU A 64 8.92 8.24 2.12
N ASN A 65 10.04 7.51 2.10
CA ASN A 65 11.11 7.72 1.14
C ASN A 65 11.31 6.48 0.27
N MET A 66 11.14 6.61 -1.04
CA MET A 66 11.33 5.52 -2.01
C MET A 66 12.74 4.91 -1.98
N PHE A 67 13.76 5.68 -1.56
CA PHE A 67 15.14 5.20 -1.45
C PHE A 67 15.38 4.31 -0.22
N THR A 68 14.34 4.05 0.59
CA THR A 68 14.41 3.16 1.75
C THR A 68 14.34 1.68 1.36
N PHE A 69 13.84 1.37 0.16
CA PHE A 69 13.78 -0.01 -0.31
C PHE A 69 15.10 -0.43 -0.92
N ASP A 70 15.63 -1.58 -0.49
CA ASP A 70 16.81 -2.17 -1.09
C ASP A 70 16.51 -2.79 -2.47
N ASN A 71 15.37 -3.50 -2.60
CA ASN A 71 15.03 -4.28 -3.79
C ASN A 71 13.53 -4.19 -4.16
N ILE A 72 13.06 -3.01 -4.60
CA ILE A 72 11.67 -2.79 -5.07
C ILE A 72 11.66 -2.30 -6.53
N GLY A 73 10.76 -2.85 -7.33
CA GLY A 73 10.43 -2.35 -8.67
C GLY A 73 9.21 -1.43 -8.64
N PHE A 74 9.14 -0.49 -9.59
CA PHE A 74 7.98 0.38 -9.80
C PHE A 74 7.44 0.20 -11.21
N THR A 75 6.12 0.02 -11.34
CA THR A 75 5.49 -0.06 -12.65
C THR A 75 5.41 1.30 -13.35
N HIS A 76 4.93 1.28 -14.60
CA HIS A 76 4.38 2.47 -15.23
C HIS A 76 3.26 3.07 -14.38
N THR A 77 3.11 4.39 -14.50
CA THR A 77 2.07 5.12 -13.80
C THR A 77 0.71 4.77 -14.39
N VAL A 78 -0.24 4.48 -13.51
CA VAL A 78 -1.66 4.37 -13.83
C VAL A 78 -2.38 5.38 -12.95
N ASP A 79 -3.06 6.33 -13.57
CA ASP A 79 -3.64 7.51 -12.92
C ASP A 79 -2.60 8.31 -12.12
N CYS A 80 -2.67 8.24 -10.79
CA CYS A 80 -1.77 8.91 -9.85
C CYS A 80 -0.94 7.93 -9.01
N TYR A 81 -0.89 6.66 -9.43
CA TYR A 81 -0.23 5.60 -8.67
C TYR A 81 0.77 4.85 -9.54
N LYS A 82 1.80 4.33 -8.89
CA LYS A 82 2.65 3.26 -9.44
C LYS A 82 2.47 2.04 -8.58
N TYR A 83 2.43 0.86 -9.17
CA TYR A 83 2.44 -0.36 -8.40
C TYR A 83 3.88 -0.75 -8.06
N LEU A 84 4.03 -1.42 -6.92
CA LEU A 84 5.30 -1.93 -6.45
C LEU A 84 5.42 -3.42 -6.79
N SER A 85 6.56 -3.87 -7.30
CA SER A 85 6.84 -5.27 -7.66
C SER A 85 8.18 -5.73 -7.10
N CYS A 86 8.40 -7.05 -7.04
CA CYS A 86 9.70 -7.62 -6.67
C CYS A 86 10.76 -7.28 -7.71
N ALA A 87 11.87 -6.69 -7.28
CA ALA A 87 12.99 -6.41 -8.19
C ALA A 87 13.68 -7.68 -8.70
N ASP A 88 13.58 -8.81 -7.97
CA ASP A 88 14.25 -10.06 -8.34
C ASP A 88 13.39 -10.95 -9.26
N CYS A 89 12.08 -10.99 -9.03
CA CYS A 89 11.18 -11.94 -9.71
C CYS A 89 9.96 -11.29 -10.38
N ASP A 90 9.87 -9.96 -10.39
CA ASP A 90 8.77 -9.16 -10.95
C ASP A 90 7.37 -9.49 -10.43
N ALA A 91 7.25 -10.36 -9.42
CA ALA A 91 5.98 -10.68 -8.78
C ALA A 91 5.39 -9.42 -8.13
N GLY A 92 4.12 -9.17 -8.38
CA GLY A 92 3.43 -8.00 -7.86
C GLY A 92 1.97 -7.93 -8.35
N PRO A 93 1.23 -6.91 -7.90
CA PRO A 93 1.74 -5.81 -7.08
C PRO A 93 1.87 -6.19 -5.60
N VAL A 94 2.98 -5.86 -4.95
CA VAL A 94 3.14 -6.01 -3.48
C VAL A 94 2.68 -4.78 -2.71
N GLY A 95 2.35 -3.70 -3.42
CA GLY A 95 1.91 -2.44 -2.84
C GLY A 95 1.74 -1.38 -3.92
N TYR A 96 1.63 -0.13 -3.49
CA TYR A 96 1.53 1.03 -4.39
C TYR A 96 2.34 2.21 -3.87
N TYR A 97 2.73 3.08 -4.80
CA TYR A 97 3.32 4.38 -4.57
C TYR A 97 2.33 5.45 -5.01
N ASP A 98 1.99 6.35 -4.10
CA ASP A 98 1.15 7.50 -4.40
C ASP A 98 2.02 8.66 -4.89
N MET A 99 1.76 9.10 -6.11
CA MET A 99 2.55 10.18 -6.72
C MET A 99 2.29 11.54 -6.08
N ASN A 100 1.13 11.73 -5.41
CA ASN A 100 0.78 12.99 -4.77
C ASN A 100 1.55 13.15 -3.44
N SER A 101 1.42 12.17 -2.53
CA SER A 101 2.16 12.18 -1.27
C SER A 101 3.63 11.82 -1.41
N LYS A 102 4.03 11.21 -2.54
CA LYS A 102 5.36 10.63 -2.78
C LYS A 102 5.73 9.56 -1.76
N HIS A 103 4.74 8.88 -1.19
CA HIS A 103 4.91 7.81 -0.22
C HIS A 103 4.57 6.45 -0.84
N SER A 104 5.19 5.41 -0.29
CA SER A 104 4.95 4.02 -0.67
C SER A 104 4.17 3.31 0.43
N TYR A 105 3.31 2.38 0.02
CA TYR A 105 2.45 1.59 0.88
C TYR A 105 2.56 0.12 0.47
N VAL A 106 3.19 -0.70 1.30
CA VAL A 106 3.44 -2.13 1.03
C VAL A 106 2.42 -2.98 1.77
N ALA A 107 1.69 -3.83 1.06
CA ALA A 107 0.63 -4.65 1.62
C ALA A 107 1.20 -5.74 2.54
N LEU A 108 0.81 -5.75 3.81
CA LEU A 108 1.31 -6.74 4.79
C LEU A 108 0.95 -8.18 4.41
N SER A 109 -0.19 -8.37 3.74
CA SER A 109 -0.66 -9.68 3.29
C SER A 109 0.10 -10.24 2.07
N ARG A 110 0.99 -9.45 1.44
CA ARG A 110 1.67 -9.80 0.19
C ARG A 110 3.19 -9.91 0.33
N ILE A 111 3.70 -9.84 1.57
CA ILE A 111 5.12 -9.96 1.89
C ILE A 111 5.33 -10.91 3.06
N GLU A 112 6.48 -11.58 3.10
CA GLU A 112 6.90 -12.36 4.25
C GLU A 112 7.78 -11.52 5.17
N HIS A 113 7.56 -11.66 6.48
CA HIS A 113 8.37 -10.99 7.50
C HIS A 113 9.44 -11.98 7.96
N ALA A 114 10.71 -11.58 7.88
CA ALA A 114 11.83 -12.35 8.44
C ALA A 114 12.17 -11.89 9.87
#